data_AF-X1P0M0-F1
#
_entry.id   AF-X1P0M0-F1
#
_cell.length_a   1.000
_cell.length_b   1.000
_cell.length_c   1.000
_cell.angle_alpha   90.00
_cell.angle_beta   90.00
_cell.angle_gamma   90.00
#
_symmetry.space_group_name_H-M   'P 1'
#
loop_
_entity.id
_entity.type
_entity.pdbx_description
1 polymer ?
#
loop_
_entity_poly.entity_id
_entity_poly.type
_entity_poly.pdbx_seq_one_letter_code
_entity_poly.pdbx_strand_id
1 'polypeptide(L)' 'RGPRIITQKTREEMRKILQEVQSGQFAREWIMENQTNQPVFNALTKKDEEHLIEKVGKKLRGMMGWIKENQD' A
#
# COMPACT_ATOMS: atom_id res chain seq x y z
N ARG A 1 -16.82 -4.30 15.77
CA ARG A 1 -17.29 -3.60 14.54
C ARG A 1 -16.63 -4.11 13.26
N GLY A 2 -15.59 -4.96 13.30
CA GLY A 2 -14.87 -5.47 12.12
C GLY A 2 -15.76 -6.03 11.00
N PRO A 3 -16.74 -6.92 11.27
CA PRO A 3 -17.63 -7.46 10.23
C PRO A 3 -18.53 -6.42 9.53
N ARG A 4 -18.66 -5.21 10.10
CA ARG A 4 -19.38 -4.10 9.45
C ARG A 4 -18.57 -3.44 8.33
N ILE A 5 -17.25 -3.56 8.37
CA ILE A 5 -16.32 -2.96 7.41
C ILE A 5 -15.79 -4.03 6.46
N ILE A 6 -15.35 -5.17 7.00
CA ILE A 6 -14.92 -6.33 6.21
C ILE A 6 -16.15 -7.16 5.88
N THR A 7 -16.79 -6.79 4.79
CA THR A 7 -18.04 -7.41 4.32
C THR A 7 -17.75 -8.59 3.38
N GLN A 8 -18.81 -9.28 2.95
CA GLN A 8 -18.71 -10.30 1.91
C GLN A 8 -18.09 -9.75 0.61
N LYS A 9 -18.47 -8.52 0.22
CA LYS A 9 -17.88 -7.83 -0.94
C LYS A 9 -16.37 -7.67 -0.81
N THR A 10 -15.88 -7.28 0.37
CA THR A 10 -14.44 -7.18 0.64
C THR A 10 -13.73 -8.52 0.42
N ARG A 11 -14.34 -9.62 0.87
CA ARG A 11 -13.80 -10.98 0.68
C ARG A 11 -13.85 -11.43 -0.78
N GLU A 12 -14.87 -11.04 -1.53
CA GLU A 12 -14.96 -11.31 -2.97
C GLU A 12 -13.86 -10.61 -3.75
N GLU A 13 -13.60 -9.33 -3.47
CA GLU A 13 -12.47 -8.61 -4.08
C GLU A 13 -11.12 -9.26 -3.72
N MET A 14 -10.92 -9.70 -2.48
CA MET A 14 -9.71 -10.45 -2.11
C MET A 14 -9.53 -11.73 -2.92
N ARG A 15 -10.61 -12.46 -3.25
CA ARG A 15 -10.53 -13.66 -4.10
C ARG A 15 -10.17 -13.32 -5.55
N LYS A 16 -10.68 -12.22 -6.09
CA LYS A 16 -10.33 -11.77 -7.45
C LYS A 16 -8.85 -11.41 -7.54
N ILE A 17 -8.35 -10.63 -6.59
CA ILE A 17 -6.92 -10.28 -6.51
C ILE A 17 -6.06 -11.56 -6.47
N LEU A 18 -6.47 -12.56 -5.68
CA LEU A 18 -5.76 -13.84 -5.63
C LEU A 18 -5.78 -14.57 -6.99
N GLN A 19 -6.90 -14.55 -7.72
CA GLN A 19 -7.00 -15.14 -9.06
C GLN A 19 -6.10 -14.40 -10.07
N GLU A 20 -6.01 -13.07 -10.00
CA GLU A 20 -5.12 -12.25 -10.83
C GLU A 20 -3.64 -12.58 -10.57
N VAL A 21 -3.27 -12.84 -9.31
CA VAL A 21 -1.93 -13.33 -8.94
C VAL A 21 -1.69 -14.74 -9.49
N GLN A 22 -2.60 -15.68 -9.24
CA GLN A 22 -2.44 -17.09 -9.64
C GLN A 22 -2.44 -17.30 -11.16
N SER A 23 -3.21 -16.51 -11.90
CA SER A 23 -3.22 -16.50 -13.38
C SER A 23 -1.99 -15.80 -13.99
N GLY A 24 -1.15 -15.18 -13.16
CA GLY A 24 0.01 -14.40 -13.57
C GLY A 24 -0.36 -13.08 -14.25
N GLN A 25 -1.63 -12.65 -14.23
CA GLN A 25 -2.05 -11.36 -14.76
C GLN A 25 -1.32 -10.22 -14.07
N PHE A 26 -1.33 -10.22 -12.73
CA PHE A 26 -0.60 -9.24 -11.93
C PHE A 26 0.89 -9.18 -12.30
N ALA A 27 1.53 -10.34 -12.49
CA ALA A 27 2.95 -10.40 -12.85
C ALA A 27 3.22 -9.80 -14.24
N ARG A 28 2.36 -10.05 -15.22
CA ARG A 28 2.47 -9.45 -16.57
C ARG A 28 2.32 -7.94 -16.53
N GLU A 29 1.32 -7.44 -15.81
CA GLU A 29 1.09 -6.00 -15.61
C GLU A 29 2.31 -5.36 -14.93
N TRP A 30 2.84 -5.98 -13.88
CA TRP A 30 4.02 -5.48 -13.16
C TRP A 30 5.29 -5.46 -14.01
N ILE A 31 5.53 -6.48 -14.84
CA ILE A 31 6.69 -6.48 -15.75
C ILE A 31 6.58 -5.34 -16.76
N MET A 32 5.40 -5.12 -17.34
CA MET A 32 5.16 -4.04 -18.30
C MET A 32 5.37 -2.66 -17.65
N GLU A 33 4.81 -2.46 -16.46
CA GLU A 33 4.98 -1.23 -15.67
C GLU A 33 6.47 -0.93 -15.43
N ASN A 34 7.25 -1.94 -15.04
CA ASN A 34 8.70 -1.81 -14.84
C ASN A 34 9.44 -1.45 -16.13
N GLN A 35 9.09 -2.07 -17.26
CA GLN A 35 9.67 -1.74 -18.56
C GLN A 35 9.40 -0.28 -18.97
N THR A 36 8.33 0.33 -18.44
CA THR A 36 7.98 1.73 -18.65
C THR A 36 8.53 2.70 -17.59
N ASN A 37 9.44 2.25 -16.72
CA ASN A 37 9.97 3.02 -15.58
C ASN A 37 8.94 3.38 -14.50
N GLN A 38 7.98 2.49 -14.26
CA GLN A 38 7.09 2.53 -13.08
C GLN A 38 6.25 3.83 -12.91
N PRO A 39 5.64 4.41 -13.97
CA PRO A 39 4.94 5.69 -13.88
C PRO A 39 3.74 5.68 -12.91
N VAL A 40 2.93 4.63 -12.91
CA VAL A 40 1.76 4.49 -12.02
C VAL A 40 2.21 4.29 -10.59
N PHE A 41 3.19 3.41 -10.38
CA PHE A 41 3.75 3.17 -9.04
C PHE A 41 4.31 4.46 -8.44
N ASN A 42 5.15 5.20 -9.18
CA ASN A 42 5.72 6.46 -8.72
C ASN A 42 4.66 7.52 -8.42
N ALA A 43 3.59 7.59 -9.22
CA ALA A 43 2.47 8.49 -8.97
C ALA A 43 1.70 8.14 -7.69
N LEU A 44 1.47 6.85 -7.43
CA LEU A 44 0.83 6.37 -6.20
C LEU A 44 1.72 6.65 -4.98
N THR A 45 3.01 6.32 -5.05
CA THR A 45 3.98 6.61 -3.98
C THR A 45 4.00 8.09 -3.63
N LYS A 46 4.13 8.97 -4.62
CA LYS A 46 4.13 10.43 -4.38
C LYS A 46 2.84 10.90 -3.71
N LYS A 47 1.69 10.39 -4.15
CA LYS A 47 0.39 10.73 -3.56
C LYS A 47 0.30 10.29 -2.09
N ASP A 48 0.81 9.10 -1.79
CA ASP A 48 0.82 8.55 -0.43
C ASP A 48 1.76 9.35 0.48
N GLU A 49 2.94 9.73 0.00
CA GLU A 49 3.89 10.60 0.71
C GLU A 49 3.32 11.99 1.03
N GLU A 50 2.49 12.53 0.13
CA GLU A 50 1.83 13.82 0.30
C GLU A 50 0.65 13.78 1.27
N HIS A 51 0.17 12.58 1.63
CA HIS A 51 -1.00 12.39 2.49
C HIS A 51 -0.78 12.98 3.89
N LEU A 52 -1.81 13.63 4.44
CA LEU A 52 -1.73 14.33 5.73
C LEU A 52 -1.27 13.42 6.88
N ILE A 53 -1.61 12.14 6.81
CA ILE A 53 -1.20 11.13 7.80
C ILE A 53 0.32 11.06 7.95
N GLU A 54 1.08 11.23 6.87
CA GLU A 54 2.54 11.17 6.92
C GLU A 54 3.13 12.40 7.58
N LYS A 55 2.57 13.59 7.28
CA LYS A 55 3.00 14.86 7.90
C LYS A 55 2.77 14.85 9.41
N VAL A 56 1.57 14.45 9.83
CA VAL A 56 1.22 14.38 11.26
C VAL A 56 1.97 13.24 11.94
N GLY A 57 1.99 12.06 11.31
CA GLY A 57 2.66 10.87 11.82
C GLY A 57 4.15 11.09 12.05
N LYS A 58 4.86 11.74 11.12
CA LYS A 58 6.27 12.09 11.27
C LYS A 58 6.52 12.97 12.49
N LYS A 59 5.69 14.00 12.70
CA LYS A 59 5.80 14.90 13.86
C LYS A 59 5.57 14.14 15.17
N LEU A 60 4.54 13.30 15.24
CA LEU A 60 4.21 12.51 16.43
C LEU A 60 5.31 11.49 16.74
N ARG A 61 5.72 10.69 15.76
CA ARG A 61 6.80 9.70 15.91
C ARG A 61 8.12 10.37 16.31
N GLY A 62 8.38 11.60 15.87
CA GLY A 62 9.57 12.37 16.26
C GLY A 62 9.63 12.75 17.75
N MET A 63 8.49 12.81 18.43
CA MET A 63 8.39 13.07 19.88
C MET A 63 8.46 11.78 20.71
N MET A 64 8.39 10.62 20.08
CA MET A 64 8.41 9.31 20.74
C MET A 64 9.87 8.85 20.88
N GLY A 65 10.51 9.16 22.01
CA GLY A 65 11.93 8.86 22.26
C GLY A 65 12.29 7.38 22.05
N TRP A 66 11.41 6.47 22.46
CA TRP A 66 11.59 5.02 22.32
C TRP A 66 11.55 4.51 20.87
N ILE A 67 10.98 5.28 19.94
CA ILE A 67 11.01 4.91 18.51
C ILE A 67 12.40 5.19 17.93
N LYS A 68 13.09 6.23 18.40
CA LYS A 68 14.46 6.54 17.97
C LYS A 68 15.48 5.56 18.52
N GLU A 69 15.25 5.05 19.73
CA GLU A 69 16.12 4.04 20.36
C GLU A 69 16.11 2.68 19.64
N ASN A 70 15.08 2.38 18.85
CA ASN A 70 14.96 1.14 18.09
C ASN A 70 15.28 1.31 16.58
N GLN A 71 15.88 2.44 16.19
CA GLN A 71 16.42 2.65 14.84
C GLN A 71 17.92 2.34 14.84
N ASP A 72 18.26 1.05 14.93
CA ASP A 72 19.59 0.53 14.58
C ASP A 72 19.70 0.33 13.05
#